data_AF-A0A7S0E178-F1
#
_entry.id   AF-A0A7S0E178-F1
#
_cell.length_a   1.000
_cell.length_b   1.000
_cell.length_c   1.000
_cell.angle_alpha   90.00
_cell.angle_beta   90.00
_cell.angle_gamma   90.00
#
_symmetry.space_group_name_H-M   'P 1'
#
loop_
_entity.id
_entity.type
_entity.pdbx_description
1 polymer ?
#
loop_
_entity_poly.entity_id
_entity_poly.type
_entity_poly.pdbx_seq_one_letter_code
_entity_poly.pdbx_strand_id
1 'polypeptide(L)'
;VKKAWSKEHAEGEGNSPQFGIIEADRMIIREHLLETVIHIESDQLRRLLADCLKFMAETDAAVWLPQAVAQLRKYLTLGAASVPQMCAALDAIHKIEGGLPQDQIPALINELFIPMMTIGKAAIDGPVASPSGALVLKMICKILYHANPTSLWDGDAGSNQPSILDNQSDVVTGFLATVVQRELPATGEDDFLVQFWLPKKWAVRFFSKTTAWYRRCDSQTKKAKDSFFKVLQNCLPEVMKTVIILLEKSFNGIFIPKKVHS
;
A
#
# COMPACT_ATOMS: atom_id res chain seq x y z
N VAL A 1 7.25 -20.45 12.44
CA VAL A 1 7.85 -19.93 11.19
C VAL A 1 9.25 -19.36 11.42
N LYS A 2 9.44 -18.20 12.07
CA LYS A 2 10.76 -17.55 12.21
C LYS A 2 11.93 -18.47 12.63
N LYS A 3 11.78 -19.24 13.72
CA LYS A 3 12.82 -20.17 14.18
C LYS A 3 13.12 -21.30 13.20
N ALA A 4 12.08 -21.84 12.56
CA ALA A 4 12.18 -23.00 11.68
C ALA A 4 12.60 -22.63 10.24
N TRP A 5 12.49 -21.35 9.90
CA TRP A 5 12.76 -20.78 8.57
C TRP A 5 14.03 -19.91 8.54
N SER A 6 14.65 -19.67 9.70
CA SER A 6 15.95 -19.01 9.81
C SER A 6 17.07 -20.04 9.65
N LYS A 7 18.09 -19.68 8.86
CA LYS A 7 19.32 -20.46 8.71
C LYS A 7 20.19 -20.46 9.98
N GLU A 8 19.96 -19.51 10.88
CA GLU A 8 20.80 -19.27 12.07
C GLU A 8 20.47 -20.18 13.26
N HIS A 9 19.44 -21.03 13.18
CA HIS A 9 19.01 -21.89 14.29
C HIS A 9 19.14 -23.38 13.95
N ALA A 10 19.97 -23.70 12.96
CA ALA A 10 20.30 -25.07 12.59
C ALA A 10 21.35 -25.62 13.57
N GLU A 11 20.91 -26.24 14.65
CA GLU A 11 21.80 -27.08 15.46
C GLU A 11 22.11 -28.35 14.65
N GLY A 12 23.22 -28.34 13.92
CA GLY A 12 23.69 -29.50 13.16
C GLY A 12 25.13 -29.34 12.67
N GLU A 13 26.01 -30.23 13.13
CA GLU A 13 27.38 -30.38 12.63
C GLU A 13 27.38 -30.82 11.15
N GLY A 14 27.38 -29.86 10.23
CA GLY A 14 27.48 -30.14 8.79
C GLY A 14 27.51 -28.86 7.96
N ASN A 15 28.41 -28.80 6.98
CA ASN A 15 28.74 -27.63 6.15
C ASN A 15 27.62 -27.12 5.21
N SER A 16 26.35 -27.11 5.62
CA SER A 16 25.26 -26.53 4.85
C SER A 16 24.25 -25.87 5.80
N PRO A 17 23.80 -24.63 5.54
CA PRO A 17 22.79 -23.99 6.37
C PRO A 17 21.47 -24.78 6.24
N GLN A 18 21.14 -25.57 7.25
CA GLN A 18 19.94 -26.42 7.26
C GLN A 18 18.76 -25.60 7.79
N PHE A 19 17.73 -25.43 6.98
CA PHE A 19 16.45 -24.93 7.51
C PHE A 19 15.85 -25.99 8.44
N GLY A 20 15.14 -25.56 9.50
CA GLY A 20 14.45 -26.47 10.42
C GLY A 20 13.22 -27.16 9.82
N ILE A 21 12.86 -26.82 8.57
CA ILE A 21 11.77 -27.43 7.78
C ILE A 21 12.37 -27.85 6.44
N ILE A 22 12.02 -29.07 5.98
CA ILE A 22 12.44 -29.59 4.69
C ILE A 22 11.87 -28.76 3.53
N GLU A 23 12.57 -28.70 2.40
CA GLU A 23 12.20 -27.81 1.29
C GLU A 23 10.84 -28.13 0.67
N ALA A 24 10.44 -29.41 0.66
CA ALA A 24 9.11 -29.82 0.18
C ALA A 24 7.97 -29.18 0.98
N ASP A 25 8.07 -29.18 2.31
CA ASP A 25 7.07 -28.56 3.19
C ASP A 25 7.09 -27.04 3.06
N ARG A 26 8.27 -26.43 2.89
CA ARG A 26 8.39 -24.99 2.64
C ARG A 26 7.71 -24.59 1.34
N MET A 27 7.81 -25.40 0.28
CA MET A 27 7.10 -25.18 -0.98
C MET A 27 5.58 -25.22 -0.79
N ILE A 28 5.05 -26.20 -0.06
CA ILE A 28 3.62 -26.30 0.23
C ILE A 28 3.14 -25.07 1.01
N ILE A 29 3.90 -24.67 2.04
CA ILE A 29 3.58 -23.48 2.85
C ILE A 29 3.58 -22.22 1.97
N ARG A 30 4.58 -22.05 1.09
CA ARG A 30 4.65 -20.91 0.16
C ARG A 30 3.44 -20.80 -0.75
N GLU A 31 3.01 -21.95 -1.28
CA GLU A 31 1.89 -22.02 -2.21
C GLU A 31 0.55 -21.67 -1.55
N HIS A 32 0.36 -22.10 -0.29
CA HIS A 32 -0.94 -22.03 0.37
C HIS A 32 -1.08 -20.86 1.34
N LEU A 33 0.01 -20.27 1.83
CA LEU A 33 -0.05 -19.23 2.85
C LEU A 33 -0.79 -17.98 2.35
N LEU A 34 -0.48 -17.52 1.14
CA LEU A 34 -1.13 -16.34 0.57
C LEU A 34 -2.63 -16.59 0.35
N GLU A 35 -2.97 -17.74 -0.24
CA GLU A 35 -4.35 -18.19 -0.41
C GLU A 35 -5.11 -18.24 0.91
N THR A 36 -4.48 -18.76 1.97
CA THR A 36 -5.05 -18.82 3.32
C THR A 36 -5.29 -17.42 3.89
N VAL A 37 -4.32 -16.49 3.73
CA VAL A 37 -4.47 -15.10 4.18
C VAL A 37 -5.65 -14.41 3.50
N ILE A 38 -5.88 -14.70 2.21
CA ILE A 38 -6.95 -14.06 1.44
C ILE A 38 -8.33 -14.61 1.82
N HIS A 39 -8.43 -15.91 2.12
CA HIS A 39 -9.72 -16.58 2.36
C HIS A 39 -10.13 -16.69 3.82
N ILE A 40 -9.19 -16.57 4.77
CA ILE A 40 -9.51 -16.74 6.19
C ILE A 40 -10.45 -15.63 6.67
N GLU A 41 -11.56 -16.01 7.31
CA GLU A 41 -12.58 -15.06 7.80
C GLU A 41 -12.11 -14.31 9.05
N SER A 42 -11.31 -14.96 9.90
CA SER A 42 -10.83 -14.37 11.16
C SER A 42 -9.78 -13.29 10.90
N ASP A 43 -10.13 -12.03 11.18
CA ASP A 43 -9.23 -10.88 11.10
C ASP A 43 -7.97 -11.03 11.96
N GLN A 44 -8.09 -11.65 13.14
CA GLN A 44 -6.96 -11.85 14.04
C GLN A 44 -5.96 -12.84 13.45
N LEU A 45 -6.46 -13.98 12.95
CA LEU A 45 -5.62 -14.99 12.30
C LEU A 45 -5.05 -14.46 10.99
N ARG A 46 -5.82 -13.70 10.21
CA ARG A 46 -5.36 -13.04 8.99
C ARG A 46 -4.15 -12.17 9.25
N ARG A 47 -4.18 -11.33 10.28
CA ARG A 47 -3.05 -10.45 10.65
C ARG A 47 -1.80 -11.25 11.02
N LEU A 48 -1.95 -12.31 11.82
CA LEU A 48 -0.83 -13.17 12.20
C LEU A 48 -0.21 -13.88 10.99
N LEU A 49 -1.04 -14.40 10.08
CA LEU A 49 -0.56 -15.03 8.85
C LEU A 49 0.04 -14.02 7.86
N ALA A 50 -0.49 -12.80 7.81
CA ALA A 50 0.06 -11.74 6.98
C ALA A 50 1.44 -11.26 7.48
N ASP A 51 1.72 -11.35 8.79
CA ASP A 51 3.07 -11.13 9.32
C ASP A 51 4.05 -12.25 8.91
N CYS A 52 3.55 -13.46 8.64
CA CYS A 52 4.37 -14.52 8.01
C CYS A 52 4.70 -14.17 6.55
N LEU A 53 3.78 -13.57 5.78
CA LEU A 53 4.07 -13.09 4.42
C LEU A 53 5.20 -12.05 4.42
N LYS A 54 5.15 -11.10 5.37
CA LYS A 54 6.22 -10.12 5.56
C LYS A 54 7.57 -10.81 5.80
N PHE A 55 7.62 -11.73 6.76
CA PHE A 55 8.85 -12.46 7.07
C PHE A 55 9.36 -13.31 5.90
N MET A 56 8.47 -13.87 5.08
CA MET A 56 8.86 -14.59 3.87
C MET A 56 9.41 -13.66 2.79
N ALA A 57 8.86 -12.45 2.65
CA ALA A 57 9.43 -11.43 1.78
C ALA A 57 10.84 -11.01 2.25
N GLU A 58 11.09 -10.94 3.56
CA GLU A 58 12.41 -10.63 4.12
C GLU A 58 13.45 -11.74 3.84
N THR A 59 13.03 -13.01 3.76
CA THR A 59 13.96 -14.15 3.79
C THR A 59 14.03 -14.96 2.50
N ASP A 60 13.01 -14.88 1.63
CA ASP A 60 12.80 -15.85 0.55
C ASP A 60 12.10 -15.24 -0.67
N ALA A 61 12.17 -13.91 -0.84
CA ALA A 61 11.50 -13.20 -1.92
C ALA A 61 11.86 -13.74 -3.32
N ALA A 62 13.13 -14.03 -3.58
CA ALA A 62 13.58 -14.45 -4.92
C ALA A 62 12.86 -15.71 -5.44
N VAL A 63 12.50 -16.64 -4.54
CA VAL A 63 11.85 -17.90 -4.91
C VAL A 63 10.32 -17.76 -4.95
N TRP A 64 9.76 -17.08 -3.97
CA TRP A 64 8.30 -17.06 -3.75
C TRP A 64 7.57 -15.89 -4.42
N LEU A 65 8.23 -14.75 -4.58
CA LEU A 65 7.58 -13.51 -5.04
C LEU A 65 6.92 -13.64 -6.42
N PRO A 66 7.51 -14.30 -7.44
CA PRO A 66 6.85 -14.45 -8.75
C PRO A 66 5.52 -15.20 -8.65
N GLN A 67 5.46 -16.27 -7.84
CA GLN A 67 4.23 -17.02 -7.60
C GLN A 67 3.20 -16.18 -6.84
N ALA A 68 3.64 -15.45 -5.80
CA ALA A 68 2.79 -14.57 -5.02
C ALA A 68 2.17 -13.47 -5.90
N VAL A 69 2.97 -12.84 -6.77
CA VAL A 69 2.49 -11.82 -7.73
C VAL A 69 1.43 -12.42 -8.66
N ALA A 70 1.65 -13.62 -9.20
CA ALA A 70 0.68 -14.28 -10.07
C ALA A 70 -0.66 -14.55 -9.35
N GLN A 71 -0.63 -14.97 -8.08
CA GLN A 71 -1.83 -15.17 -7.27
C GLN A 71 -2.52 -13.83 -6.96
N LEU A 72 -1.78 -12.81 -6.52
CA LEU A 72 -2.32 -11.48 -6.22
C LEU A 72 -3.01 -10.85 -7.42
N ARG A 73 -2.45 -11.00 -8.63
CA ARG A 73 -3.07 -10.51 -9.88
C ARG A 73 -4.48 -11.09 -10.08
N LYS A 74 -4.72 -12.36 -9.74
CA LYS A 74 -6.05 -12.98 -9.85
C LYS A 74 -7.05 -12.28 -8.94
N TYR A 75 -6.68 -12.03 -7.69
CA TYR A 75 -7.56 -11.37 -6.72
C TYR A 75 -7.80 -9.89 -7.00
N LEU A 76 -6.87 -9.22 -7.70
CA LEU A 76 -7.04 -7.84 -8.13
C LEU A 76 -7.74 -7.71 -9.49
N THR A 77 -8.18 -8.81 -10.10
CA THR A 77 -8.95 -8.75 -11.35
C THR A 77 -10.41 -8.45 -11.04
N LEU A 78 -10.98 -7.42 -11.68
CA LEU A 78 -12.37 -7.04 -11.48
C LEU A 78 -13.31 -8.20 -11.77
N GLY A 79 -14.22 -8.47 -10.83
CA GLY A 79 -15.19 -9.57 -10.92
C GLY A 79 -14.65 -10.96 -10.60
N ALA A 80 -13.34 -11.13 -10.43
CA ALA A 80 -12.73 -12.42 -10.08
C ALA A 80 -12.76 -12.73 -8.58
N ALA A 81 -12.87 -11.69 -7.74
CA ALA A 81 -12.85 -11.81 -6.29
C ALA A 81 -13.91 -10.92 -5.64
N SER A 82 -14.36 -11.31 -4.45
CA SER A 82 -15.20 -10.46 -3.60
C SER A 82 -14.40 -9.27 -3.07
N VAL A 83 -15.09 -8.19 -2.66
CA VAL A 83 -14.42 -7.02 -2.06
C VAL A 83 -13.57 -7.38 -0.84
N PRO A 84 -14.01 -8.23 0.11
CA PRO A 84 -13.16 -8.65 1.22
C PRO A 84 -11.86 -9.33 0.76
N GLN A 85 -11.93 -10.21 -0.24
CA GLN A 85 -10.75 -10.87 -0.81
C GLN A 85 -9.83 -9.87 -1.50
N MET A 86 -10.37 -8.90 -2.25
CA MET A 86 -9.59 -7.80 -2.84
C MET A 86 -8.86 -7.00 -1.76
N CYS A 87 -9.55 -6.66 -0.66
CA CYS A 87 -8.94 -5.93 0.45
C CYS A 87 -7.86 -6.76 1.16
N ALA A 88 -8.07 -8.06 1.34
CA ALA A 88 -7.07 -8.97 1.90
C ALA A 88 -5.85 -9.11 1.00
N ALA A 89 -6.03 -9.16 -0.33
CA ALA A 89 -4.94 -9.16 -1.30
C ALA A 89 -4.12 -7.85 -1.23
N LEU A 90 -4.79 -6.69 -1.14
CA LEU A 90 -4.10 -5.41 -0.94
C LEU A 90 -3.35 -5.33 0.40
N ASP A 91 -3.88 -5.90 1.48
CA ASP A 91 -3.17 -5.98 2.76
C ASP A 91 -1.95 -6.91 2.67
N ALA A 92 -2.08 -8.05 1.97
CA ALA A 92 -0.96 -8.93 1.68
C ALA A 92 0.14 -8.21 0.88
N ILE A 93 -0.21 -7.41 -0.14
CA ILE A 93 0.76 -6.59 -0.89
C ILE A 93 1.50 -5.65 0.03
N HIS A 94 0.79 -4.91 0.87
CA HIS A 94 1.40 -3.98 1.82
C HIS A 94 2.33 -4.69 2.83
N LYS A 95 1.99 -5.92 3.23
CA LYS A 95 2.80 -6.73 4.14
C LYS A 95 4.06 -7.28 3.47
N ILE A 96 3.95 -7.75 2.23
CA ILE A 96 5.08 -8.19 1.41
C ILE A 96 6.03 -7.01 1.17
N GLU A 97 5.49 -5.87 0.72
CA GLU A 97 6.22 -4.62 0.56
C GLU A 97 7.02 -4.25 1.81
N GLY A 98 6.39 -4.32 2.99
CA GLY A 98 7.06 -3.99 4.25
C GLY A 98 8.18 -4.95 4.67
N GLY A 99 8.30 -6.11 4.02
CA GLY A 99 9.38 -7.07 4.23
C GLY A 99 10.44 -7.07 3.13
N LEU A 100 10.17 -6.44 1.98
CA LEU A 100 11.13 -6.39 0.88
C LEU A 100 12.22 -5.34 1.11
N PRO A 101 13.45 -5.58 0.60
CA PRO A 101 14.45 -4.54 0.41
C PRO A 101 13.91 -3.38 -0.43
N GLN A 102 14.34 -2.14 -0.13
CA GLN A 102 13.79 -0.92 -0.76
C GLN A 102 13.94 -0.91 -2.30
N ASP A 103 15.00 -1.52 -2.82
CA ASP A 103 15.29 -1.65 -4.25
C ASP A 103 14.35 -2.63 -4.98
N GLN A 104 13.73 -3.57 -4.26
CA GLN A 104 12.82 -4.58 -4.84
C GLN A 104 11.35 -4.16 -4.81
N ILE A 105 10.98 -3.20 -3.96
CA ILE A 105 9.61 -2.70 -3.85
C ILE A 105 9.08 -2.16 -5.20
N PRO A 106 9.81 -1.31 -5.96
CA PRO A 106 9.31 -0.79 -7.22
C PRO A 106 8.97 -1.88 -8.25
N ALA A 107 9.74 -2.97 -8.30
CA ALA A 107 9.48 -4.09 -9.19
C ALA A 107 8.16 -4.78 -8.85
N LEU A 108 7.93 -5.10 -7.56
CA LEU A 108 6.66 -5.66 -7.09
C LEU A 108 5.47 -4.76 -7.48
N ILE A 109 5.62 -3.46 -7.22
CA ILE A 109 4.52 -2.52 -7.43
C ILE A 109 4.25 -2.30 -8.92
N ASN A 110 5.28 -2.26 -9.77
CA ASN A 110 5.11 -2.18 -11.22
C ASN A 110 4.32 -3.38 -11.78
N GLU A 111 4.62 -4.59 -11.31
CA GLU A 111 3.88 -5.79 -11.70
C GLU A 111 2.39 -5.67 -11.33
N LEU A 112 2.08 -5.15 -10.15
CA LEU A 112 0.72 -5.06 -9.63
C LEU A 112 0.03 -3.72 -9.93
N PHE A 113 0.70 -2.80 -10.63
CA PHE A 113 0.22 -1.43 -10.79
C PHE A 113 -1.10 -1.34 -11.54
N ILE A 114 -1.15 -1.91 -12.74
CA ILE A 114 -2.34 -1.91 -13.59
C ILE A 114 -3.55 -2.49 -12.84
N PRO A 115 -3.52 -3.72 -12.29
CA PRO A 115 -4.68 -4.27 -11.63
C PRO A 115 -5.08 -3.45 -10.39
N MET A 116 -4.12 -2.92 -9.61
CA MET A 116 -4.44 -2.01 -8.50
C MET A 116 -5.14 -0.73 -8.96
N MET A 117 -4.67 -0.09 -10.03
CA MET A 117 -5.29 1.12 -10.57
C MET A 117 -6.67 0.84 -11.16
N THR A 118 -6.86 -0.32 -11.79
CA THR A 118 -8.17 -0.75 -12.32
C THR A 118 -9.22 -0.89 -11.23
N ILE A 119 -8.90 -1.58 -10.12
CA ILE A 119 -9.82 -1.69 -8.98
C ILE A 119 -9.99 -0.35 -8.25
N GLY A 120 -8.93 0.46 -8.19
CA GLY A 120 -8.98 1.81 -7.61
C GLY A 120 -9.93 2.70 -8.41
N LYS A 121 -9.88 2.64 -9.74
CA LYS A 121 -10.80 3.35 -10.62
C LYS A 121 -12.24 2.88 -10.42
N ALA A 122 -12.49 1.57 -10.35
CA ALA A 122 -13.83 1.06 -10.05
C ALA A 122 -14.35 1.54 -8.68
N ALA A 123 -13.47 1.63 -7.67
CA ALA A 123 -13.82 2.17 -6.36
C ALA A 123 -14.11 3.69 -6.41
N ILE A 124 -13.42 4.46 -7.26
CA ILE A 124 -13.70 5.88 -7.54
C ILE A 124 -15.05 6.05 -8.23
N ASP A 125 -15.28 5.30 -9.31
CA ASP A 125 -16.48 5.42 -10.15
C ASP A 125 -17.73 4.87 -9.45
N GLY A 126 -17.56 4.01 -8.45
CA GLY A 126 -18.64 3.49 -7.60
C GLY A 126 -19.26 4.55 -6.67
N PRO A 127 -20.29 4.17 -5.89
CA PRO A 127 -20.98 5.08 -4.98
C PRO A 127 -20.04 5.74 -3.98
N VAL A 128 -20.13 7.07 -3.84
CA VAL A 128 -19.30 7.88 -2.92
C VAL A 128 -19.43 7.40 -1.48
N ALA A 129 -20.60 6.89 -1.07
CA ALA A 129 -20.88 6.38 0.27
C ALA A 129 -20.61 4.86 0.42
N SER A 130 -19.63 4.28 -0.30
CA SER A 130 -19.30 2.85 -0.14
C SER A 130 -18.13 2.63 0.83
N PRO A 131 -18.36 2.04 2.03
CA PRO A 131 -17.29 1.62 2.97
C PRO A 131 -16.22 0.77 2.30
N SER A 132 -16.67 -0.17 1.48
CA SER A 132 -15.87 -1.08 0.68
C SER A 132 -14.96 -0.34 -0.31
N GLY A 133 -15.52 0.63 -1.04
CA GLY A 133 -14.75 1.47 -1.95
C GLY A 133 -13.71 2.31 -1.22
N ALA A 134 -14.08 2.90 -0.08
CA ALA A 134 -13.15 3.67 0.75
C ALA A 134 -11.99 2.82 1.27
N LEU A 135 -12.25 1.58 1.69
CA LEU A 135 -11.20 0.66 2.15
C LEU A 135 -10.21 0.32 1.03
N VAL A 136 -10.70 0.00 -0.18
CA VAL A 136 -9.85 -0.25 -1.36
C VAL A 136 -8.95 0.95 -1.65
N LEU A 137 -9.53 2.15 -1.71
CA LEU A 137 -8.76 3.38 -1.97
C LEU A 137 -7.71 3.66 -0.89
N LYS A 138 -8.07 3.47 0.38
CA LYS A 138 -7.13 3.60 1.50
C LYS A 138 -5.93 2.68 1.31
N MET A 139 -6.16 1.41 0.99
CA MET A 139 -5.09 0.42 0.86
C MET A 139 -4.17 0.75 -0.31
N ILE A 140 -4.72 1.12 -1.47
CA ILE A 140 -3.93 1.55 -2.64
C ILE A 140 -3.11 2.79 -2.32
N CYS A 141 -3.71 3.83 -1.72
CA CYS A 141 -2.97 5.06 -1.36
C CYS A 141 -1.85 4.77 -0.36
N LYS A 142 -2.08 3.85 0.58
CA LYS A 142 -1.08 3.42 1.56
C LYS A 142 0.09 2.69 0.89
N ILE A 143 -0.19 1.74 0.00
CA ILE A 143 0.83 1.02 -0.79
C ILE A 143 1.66 2.03 -1.59
N LEU A 144 1.01 2.93 -2.35
CA LEU A 144 1.72 3.95 -3.13
C LEU A 144 2.63 4.86 -2.28
N TYR A 145 2.20 5.21 -1.06
CA TYR A 145 3.02 5.99 -0.13
C TYR A 145 4.30 5.27 0.33
N HIS A 146 4.20 3.98 0.60
CA HIS A 146 5.34 3.16 1.04
C HIS A 146 6.26 2.81 -0.13
N ALA A 147 5.68 2.59 -1.31
CA ALA A 147 6.37 2.18 -2.53
C ALA A 147 7.34 3.22 -3.09
N ASN A 148 7.28 4.42 -2.53
CA ASN A 148 8.04 5.56 -2.98
C ASN A 148 9.10 5.90 -1.92
N PRO A 149 10.27 5.25 -1.90
CA PRO A 149 11.23 5.41 -0.81
C PRO A 149 11.78 6.84 -0.73
N THR A 150 11.97 7.35 0.49
CA THR A 150 12.59 8.66 0.75
C THR A 150 14.08 8.70 0.36
N SER A 151 14.74 7.56 0.17
CA SER A 151 16.16 7.46 -0.20
C SER A 151 16.43 7.82 -1.65
N LEU A 152 15.46 7.61 -2.56
CA LEU A 152 15.49 8.20 -3.92
C LEU A 152 15.58 9.73 -3.90
N TRP A 153 15.29 10.32 -2.74
CA TRP A 153 14.96 11.73 -2.56
C TRP A 153 15.98 12.49 -1.69
N ASP A 154 16.96 11.80 -1.12
CA ASP A 154 18.12 12.42 -0.50
C ASP A 154 19.23 12.45 -1.55
N GLY A 155 19.48 13.64 -2.11
CA GLY A 155 20.32 13.88 -3.28
C GLY A 155 21.83 13.61 -3.14
N ASP A 156 22.24 12.66 -2.31
CA ASP A 156 23.59 12.09 -2.38
C ASP A 156 23.63 11.08 -3.53
N ALA A 157 24.12 11.57 -4.67
CA ALA A 157 24.71 10.85 -5.79
C ALA A 157 24.33 9.36 -5.96
N GLY A 158 23.47 9.09 -6.96
CA GLY A 158 23.62 7.87 -7.76
C GLY A 158 22.63 6.73 -7.53
N SER A 159 21.49 6.93 -6.87
CA SER A 159 20.46 5.89 -6.91
C SER A 159 19.77 5.87 -8.28
N ASN A 160 20.31 5.11 -9.23
CA ASN A 160 19.60 4.57 -10.42
C ASN A 160 18.51 3.56 -9.99
N GLN A 161 17.83 3.83 -8.88
CA GLN A 161 16.76 2.97 -8.40
C GLN A 161 15.49 3.34 -9.16
N PRO A 162 14.88 2.40 -9.88
CA PRO A 162 13.66 2.67 -10.63
C PRO A 162 12.56 3.07 -9.64
N SER A 163 11.99 4.26 -9.81
CA SER A 163 10.79 4.65 -9.07
C SER A 163 9.55 4.35 -9.88
N ILE A 164 8.43 4.02 -9.22
CA ILE A 164 7.12 4.02 -9.88
C ILE A 164 6.81 5.39 -10.49
N LEU A 165 7.35 6.48 -9.93
CA LEU A 165 7.16 7.82 -10.45
C LEU A 165 7.85 8.05 -11.79
N ASP A 166 8.91 7.31 -12.12
CA ASP A 166 9.64 7.56 -13.38
C ASP A 166 8.80 7.17 -14.60
N ASN A 167 7.88 6.20 -14.43
CA ASN A 167 7.05 5.68 -15.52
C ASN A 167 5.55 5.96 -15.37
N GLN A 168 5.06 6.23 -14.15
CA GLN A 168 3.62 6.30 -13.85
C GLN A 168 3.22 7.57 -13.07
N SER A 169 4.08 8.60 -13.02
CA SER A 169 3.82 9.82 -12.23
C SER A 169 2.46 10.44 -12.51
N ASP A 170 2.08 10.62 -13.78
CA ASP A 170 0.83 11.29 -14.13
C ASP A 170 -0.41 10.47 -13.72
N VAL A 171 -0.37 9.14 -13.89
CA VAL A 171 -1.45 8.23 -13.51
C VAL A 171 -1.60 8.20 -11.98
N VAL A 172 -0.50 8.04 -11.25
CA VAL A 172 -0.48 8.05 -9.78
C VAL A 172 -0.99 9.39 -9.25
N THR A 173 -0.52 10.48 -9.82
CA THR A 173 -0.86 11.83 -9.35
C THR A 173 -2.31 12.16 -9.64
N GLY A 174 -2.82 11.82 -10.84
CA GLY A 174 -4.23 11.95 -11.18
C GLY A 174 -5.13 11.12 -10.27
N PHE A 175 -4.77 9.85 -10.03
CA PHE A 175 -5.51 8.97 -9.12
C PHE A 175 -5.61 9.55 -7.70
N LEU A 176 -4.48 9.96 -7.12
CA LEU A 176 -4.44 10.53 -5.77
C LEU A 176 -5.21 11.84 -5.68
N ALA A 177 -5.16 12.67 -6.73
CA ALA A 177 -5.94 13.90 -6.82
C ALA A 177 -7.44 13.61 -6.81
N THR A 178 -7.90 12.64 -7.61
CA THR A 178 -9.31 12.23 -7.63
C THR A 178 -9.76 11.70 -6.26
N VAL A 179 -8.92 10.92 -5.57
CA VAL A 179 -9.22 10.45 -4.20
C VAL A 179 -9.40 11.63 -3.23
N VAL A 180 -8.54 12.64 -3.34
CA VAL A 180 -8.60 13.85 -2.49
C VAL A 180 -9.84 14.69 -2.78
N GLN A 181 -10.14 14.89 -4.07
CA GLN A 181 -11.26 15.73 -4.54
C GLN A 181 -12.62 15.05 -4.37
N ARG A 182 -12.65 13.74 -4.10
CA ARG A 182 -13.90 13.02 -3.89
C ARG A 182 -14.70 13.64 -2.73
N GLU A 183 -15.96 13.96 -2.97
CA GLU A 183 -16.82 14.58 -1.96
C GLU A 183 -17.01 13.66 -0.75
N LEU A 184 -17.21 14.26 0.42
CA LEU A 184 -17.64 13.53 1.60
C LEU A 184 -19.15 13.26 1.50
N PRO A 185 -19.65 12.11 1.97
CA PRO A 185 -21.07 11.88 2.06
C PRO A 185 -21.73 12.93 2.98
N ALA A 186 -22.83 13.54 2.52
CA ALA A 186 -23.53 14.62 3.23
C ALA A 186 -24.18 14.16 4.55
N THR A 187 -24.48 12.87 4.69
CA THR A 187 -25.06 12.27 5.88
C THR A 187 -24.32 10.95 6.17
N GLY A 188 -23.70 10.87 7.34
CA GLY A 188 -22.99 9.67 7.76
C GLY A 188 -22.71 9.73 9.25
N GLU A 189 -22.95 8.61 9.94
CA GLU A 189 -22.48 8.36 11.30
C GLU A 189 -20.95 8.56 11.37
N ASP A 190 -20.41 8.94 12.52
CA ASP A 190 -19.02 9.41 12.61
C ASP A 190 -17.97 8.36 12.19
N ASP A 191 -18.25 7.08 12.42
CA ASP A 191 -17.41 5.95 11.96
C ASP A 191 -17.34 5.86 10.43
N PHE A 192 -18.39 6.30 9.74
CA PHE A 192 -18.46 6.34 8.29
C PHE A 192 -17.48 7.39 7.75
N LEU A 193 -17.47 8.60 8.33
CA LEU A 193 -16.60 9.70 7.90
C LEU A 193 -15.11 9.38 8.08
N VAL A 194 -14.75 8.64 9.14
CA VAL A 194 -13.36 8.17 9.33
C VAL A 194 -12.91 7.32 8.15
N GLN A 195 -13.77 6.43 7.65
CA GLN A 195 -13.40 5.55 6.54
C GLN A 195 -13.14 6.33 5.25
N PHE A 196 -13.87 7.43 5.01
CA PHE A 196 -13.63 8.32 3.85
C PHE A 196 -12.43 9.26 4.04
N TRP A 197 -12.12 9.62 5.28
CA TRP A 197 -10.90 10.39 5.58
C TRP A 197 -9.63 9.59 5.33
N LEU A 198 -9.60 8.29 5.68
CA LEU A 198 -8.40 7.48 5.63
C LEU A 198 -7.71 7.45 4.24
N PRO A 199 -8.41 7.27 3.11
CA PRO A 199 -7.82 7.41 1.78
C PRO A 199 -7.19 8.79 1.55
N LYS A 200 -7.92 9.86 1.88
CA LYS A 200 -7.45 11.24 1.72
C LYS A 200 -6.20 11.52 2.56
N LYS A 201 -6.18 11.04 3.82
CA LYS A 201 -5.01 11.12 4.71
C LYS A 201 -3.77 10.51 4.06
N TRP A 202 -3.88 9.33 3.46
CA TRP A 202 -2.74 8.67 2.79
C TRP A 202 -2.32 9.39 1.51
N ALA A 203 -3.28 9.85 0.71
CA ALA A 203 -2.98 10.65 -0.49
C ALA A 203 -2.25 11.96 -0.13
N VAL A 204 -2.71 12.67 0.91
CA VAL A 204 -2.04 13.89 1.41
C VAL A 204 -0.65 13.58 1.97
N ARG A 205 -0.47 12.46 2.67
CA ARG A 205 0.86 12.01 3.13
C ARG A 205 1.80 11.77 1.96
N PHE A 206 1.32 11.13 0.88
CA PHE A 206 2.09 10.97 -0.35
C PHE A 206 2.55 12.32 -0.90
N PHE A 207 1.59 13.23 -1.11
CA PHE A 207 1.86 14.57 -1.63
C PHE A 207 2.82 15.39 -0.75
N SER A 208 2.68 15.31 0.56
CA SER A 208 3.55 15.98 1.53
C SER A 208 4.99 15.45 1.47
N LYS A 209 5.14 14.13 1.31
CA LYS A 209 6.46 13.48 1.12
C LYS A 209 7.10 14.00 -0.17
N THR A 210 6.37 14.01 -1.28
CA THR A 210 6.90 14.42 -2.60
C THR A 210 7.24 15.91 -2.66
N THR A 211 6.46 16.76 -1.99
CA THR A 211 6.74 18.21 -1.93
C THR A 211 7.97 18.54 -1.08
N ALA A 212 8.20 17.81 0.02
CA ALA A 212 9.42 17.95 0.82
C ALA A 212 10.67 17.63 0.01
N TRP A 213 10.61 16.61 -0.85
CA TRP A 213 11.67 16.28 -1.80
C TRP A 213 11.90 17.39 -2.83
N TYR A 214 10.86 17.84 -3.51
CA TYR A 214 10.98 18.85 -4.56
C TYR A 214 11.65 20.14 -4.09
N ARG A 215 11.45 20.54 -2.82
CA ARG A 215 12.14 21.71 -2.24
C ARG A 215 13.67 21.56 -2.29
N ARG A 216 14.19 20.34 -2.21
CA ARG A 216 15.62 20.00 -2.20
C ARG A 216 16.21 19.82 -3.62
N CYS A 217 15.39 19.77 -4.66
CA CYS A 217 15.85 19.53 -6.04
C CYS A 217 16.44 20.77 -6.73
N ASP A 218 17.30 20.53 -7.72
CA ASP A 218 17.78 21.56 -8.65
C ASP A 218 16.68 22.05 -9.61
N SER A 219 16.97 23.11 -10.36
CA SER A 219 16.01 23.78 -11.25
C SER A 219 15.58 22.91 -12.44
N GLN A 220 16.43 21.97 -12.89
CA GLN A 220 16.13 21.08 -14.01
C GLN A 220 15.19 19.94 -13.60
N THR A 221 15.45 19.34 -12.42
CA THR A 221 14.60 18.31 -11.81
C THR A 221 13.25 18.88 -11.41
N LYS A 222 13.20 20.14 -10.97
CA LYS A 222 11.95 20.86 -10.69
C LYS A 222 11.08 20.97 -11.93
N LYS A 223 11.63 21.45 -13.06
CA LYS A 223 10.90 21.56 -14.34
C LYS A 223 10.33 20.23 -14.82
N ALA A 224 11.07 19.13 -14.66
CA ALA A 224 10.62 17.80 -15.05
C ALA A 224 9.41 17.30 -14.24
N LYS A 225 9.18 17.83 -13.03
CA LYS A 225 8.07 17.45 -12.15
C LYS A 225 7.08 18.59 -11.86
N ASP A 226 7.04 19.61 -12.72
CA ASP A 226 6.10 20.75 -12.56
C ASP A 226 4.63 20.34 -12.76
N SER A 227 4.35 19.30 -13.56
CA SER A 227 2.99 18.74 -13.70
C SER A 227 2.43 18.26 -12.36
N PHE A 228 3.27 17.63 -11.54
CA PHE A 228 2.93 17.16 -10.20
C PHE A 228 2.47 18.30 -9.28
N PHE A 229 3.17 19.44 -9.32
CA PHE A 229 2.86 20.60 -8.49
C PHE A 229 1.56 21.29 -8.88
N LYS A 230 1.27 21.38 -10.18
CA LYS A 230 -0.01 21.92 -10.66
C LYS A 230 -1.17 21.09 -10.12
N VAL A 231 -1.06 19.76 -10.14
CA VAL A 231 -2.09 18.88 -9.58
C VAL A 231 -2.24 19.07 -8.08
N LEU A 232 -1.13 19.17 -7.34
CA LEU A 232 -1.14 19.41 -5.90
C LEU A 232 -1.83 20.73 -5.52
N GLN A 233 -1.51 21.82 -6.22
CA GLN A 233 -2.12 23.14 -5.98
C GLN A 233 -3.64 23.10 -6.20
N ASN A 234 -4.10 22.36 -7.21
CA ASN A 234 -5.53 22.21 -7.51
C ASN A 234 -6.27 21.34 -6.47
N CYS A 235 -5.55 20.55 -5.67
CA CYS A 235 -6.15 19.68 -4.65
C CYS A 235 -6.25 20.33 -3.27
N LEU A 236 -5.45 21.37 -2.99
CA LEU A 236 -5.34 22.00 -1.68
C LEU A 236 -6.69 22.47 -1.08
N PRO A 237 -7.61 23.09 -1.85
CA PRO A 237 -8.90 23.53 -1.30
C PRO A 237 -9.76 22.40 -0.75
N GLU A 238 -9.81 21.24 -1.43
CA GLU A 238 -10.63 20.09 -1.03
C GLU A 238 -10.05 19.35 0.18
N VAL A 239 -8.72 19.31 0.29
CA VAL A 239 -8.06 18.84 1.52
C VAL A 239 -8.45 19.71 2.69
N MET A 240 -8.36 21.05 2.54
CA MET A 240 -8.66 21.99 3.60
C MET A 240 -10.13 21.93 4.04
N LYS A 241 -11.08 21.83 3.09
CA LYS A 241 -12.51 21.61 3.41
C LYS A 241 -12.72 20.35 4.27
N THR A 242 -12.10 19.24 3.87
CA THR A 242 -12.20 17.97 4.59
C THR A 242 -11.63 18.09 6.01
N VAL A 243 -10.47 18.74 6.16
CA VAL A 243 -9.84 18.97 7.48
C VAL A 243 -10.70 19.86 8.36
N ILE A 244 -11.27 20.94 7.82
CA ILE A 244 -12.16 21.85 8.57
C ILE A 244 -13.39 21.10 9.08
N ILE A 245 -14.07 20.30 8.24
CA ILE A 245 -15.24 19.50 8.65
C ILE A 245 -14.87 18.52 9.78
N LEU A 246 -13.72 17.85 9.69
CA LEU A 246 -13.25 16.94 10.74
C LEU A 246 -12.92 17.68 12.05
N LEU A 247 -12.31 18.86 11.96
CA LEU A 247 -12.02 19.71 13.12
C LEU A 247 -13.30 20.22 13.77
N GLU A 248 -14.26 20.73 13.00
CA GLU A 248 -15.56 21.20 13.51
C GLU A 248 -16.30 20.07 14.25
N LYS A 249 -16.33 18.86 13.68
CA LYS A 249 -16.91 17.68 14.36
C LYS A 249 -16.14 17.29 15.63
N SER A 250 -14.82 17.42 15.64
CA SER A 250 -13.98 17.19 16.82
C SER A 250 -14.19 18.22 17.92
N PHE A 251 -14.31 19.50 17.56
CA PHE A 251 -14.52 20.60 18.52
C PHE A 251 -15.93 20.59 19.11
N ASN A 252 -16.94 20.14 18.35
CA ASN A 252 -18.32 20.01 18.81
C ASN A 252 -18.56 18.79 19.74
N GLY A 253 -17.50 18.07 20.15
CA GLY A 253 -17.58 16.97 21.12
C GLY A 253 -18.20 15.68 20.57
N ILE A 254 -18.39 15.58 19.25
CA ILE A 254 -19.07 14.46 18.59
C ILE A 254 -18.06 13.40 18.11
N PHE A 255 -16.78 13.73 17.97
CA PHE A 255 -15.78 12.83 17.39
C PHE A 255 -14.75 12.30 18.41
N ILE A 256 -14.76 10.99 18.68
CA ILE A 256 -13.57 10.27 19.19
C ILE A 256 -13.45 8.91 18.52
N PRO A 257 -12.47 8.74 17.61
CA PRO A 257 -11.83 7.44 17.47
C PRO A 257 -10.35 7.59 17.81
N LYS A 258 -9.94 6.90 18.89
CA LYS A 258 -8.55 6.72 19.34
C LYS A 258 -7.56 6.27 18.24
N LYS A 259 -8.04 5.93 17.03
CA LYS A 259 -7.26 5.39 15.89
C LYS A 259 -6.89 6.41 14.79
N VAL A 260 -7.31 7.66 14.86
CA VAL A 260 -6.93 8.66 13.82
C VAL A 260 -5.46 9.11 13.96
N HIS A 261 -4.88 8.94 15.15
CA HIS A 261 -3.50 9.35 15.49
C HIS A 261 -2.40 8.35 15.09
N SER A 262 -2.72 7.13 14.65
CA SER A 262 -1.72 6.19 14.08
C SER A 262 -1.59 6.37 12.56
#